data_AF-A0AA37T123-F1
#
_entry.id   AF-A0AA37T123-F1
#
_cell.length_a   1.000
_cell.length_b   1.000
_cell.length_c   1.000
_cell.angle_alpha   90.00
_cell.angle_beta   90.00
_cell.angle_gamma   90.00
#
_symmetry.space_group_name_H-M   'P 1'
#
loop_
_entity.id
_entity.type
_entity.pdbx_description
1 polymer ?
#
loop_
_entity_poly.entity_id
_entity_poly.type
_entity_poly.pdbx_seq_one_letter_code
_entity_poly.pdbx_strand_id
1 'polypeptide(L)'
;MNKLVGKLVGISALLVAVNAQAALRVLDFDLDTNGNPITAGQIIDDEYANWGVSISGCNINGSVHANTDQRNGICANNSDDKADRQTAFNTQDSGTADEDLEFVKSGDDYVSRQGTDNSKKYYDTLSERKEYYEDLYAAGDSRRDTWKKPGNVLIIHENETCDGTSCSNPDDEGSRPAGFFVFNFTAPVDILSLDFFDVEVTESQLGAPATKLFFFLTNNTVREEDVPGIGNGHYQRENYSNLFGVTKLVVNMPGSGAINNLVFRDSTPDISTVNAPATLGILLVGLVLIYRRRT
;
A
#
# COMPACT_ATOMS: atom_id res chain seq x y z
N MET A 1 73.40 6.35 11.50
CA MET A 1 72.25 6.06 12.38
C MET A 1 71.79 7.40 12.93
N ASN A 2 70.64 8.02 12.62
CA ASN A 2 69.31 7.53 12.27
C ASN A 2 68.62 8.50 11.30
N LYS A 3 67.86 7.96 10.34
CA LYS A 3 66.96 8.71 9.46
C LYS A 3 65.61 8.90 10.17
N LEU A 4 65.16 10.14 10.37
CA LEU A 4 63.75 10.41 10.67
C LEU A 4 62.98 10.41 9.35
N VAL A 5 62.25 9.32 9.10
CA VAL A 5 61.24 9.25 8.04
C VAL A 5 59.92 9.71 8.64
N GLY A 6 59.50 10.93 8.32
CA GLY A 6 58.18 11.46 8.66
C GLY A 6 57.12 10.78 7.80
N LYS A 7 56.37 9.84 8.38
CA LYS A 7 55.15 9.28 7.77
C LYS A 7 54.05 10.33 7.84
N LEU A 8 53.71 10.92 6.69
CA LEU A 8 52.50 11.71 6.51
C LEU A 8 51.31 10.75 6.48
N VAL A 9 50.51 10.73 7.53
CA VAL A 9 49.24 10.00 7.57
C VAL A 9 48.21 10.83 6.80
N GLY A 10 47.85 10.38 5.61
CA GLY A 10 46.74 10.96 4.84
C GLY A 10 45.41 10.51 5.44
N ILE A 11 44.70 11.44 6.08
CA ILE A 11 43.31 11.23 6.50
C ILE A 11 42.42 11.54 5.28
N SER A 12 42.07 10.51 4.51
CA SER A 12 40.99 10.60 3.53
C SER A 12 39.67 10.43 4.28
N ALA A 13 39.04 11.55 4.65
CA ALA A 13 37.65 11.54 5.10
C ALA A 13 36.75 11.33 3.87
N LEU A 14 36.43 10.07 3.58
CA LEU A 14 35.42 9.71 2.58
C LEU A 14 34.04 9.94 3.22
N LEU A 15 33.50 11.15 3.09
CA LEU A 15 32.10 11.44 3.41
C LEU A 15 31.23 10.81 2.32
N VAL A 16 30.83 9.56 2.54
CA VAL A 16 29.78 8.92 1.75
C VAL A 16 28.46 9.55 2.18
N ALA A 17 28.01 10.56 1.45
CA ALA A 17 26.61 10.98 1.52
C ALA A 17 25.79 9.83 0.92
N VAL A 18 25.30 8.93 1.77
CA VAL A 18 24.23 8.01 1.41
C VAL A 18 23.01 8.89 1.16
N ASN A 19 22.73 9.17 -0.12
CA ASN A 19 21.39 9.58 -0.51
C ASN A 19 20.50 8.37 -0.19
N ALA A 20 19.79 8.42 0.93
CA ALA A 20 18.69 7.50 1.17
C ALA A 20 17.65 7.78 0.09
N GLN A 21 17.69 7.03 -1.01
CA GLN A 21 16.59 7.02 -1.95
C GLN A 21 15.39 6.45 -1.20
N ALA A 22 14.25 7.15 -1.23
CA ALA A 22 13.02 6.64 -0.65
C ALA A 22 12.70 5.29 -1.30
N ALA A 23 12.63 4.24 -0.48
CA ALA A 23 12.35 2.90 -0.97
C ALA A 23 10.91 2.85 -1.46
N LEU A 24 10.71 2.34 -2.67
CA LEU A 24 9.39 2.03 -3.20
C LEU A 24 8.84 0.79 -2.47
N ARG A 25 7.58 0.84 -2.05
CA ARG A 25 6.86 -0.24 -1.37
C ARG A 25 5.55 -0.52 -2.09
N VAL A 26 5.17 -1.79 -2.12
CA VAL A 26 3.88 -2.26 -2.65
C VAL A 26 3.24 -3.16 -1.61
N LEU A 27 2.08 -2.75 -1.11
CA LEU A 27 1.15 -3.61 -0.38
C LEU A 27 0.37 -4.36 -1.46
N ASP A 28 0.67 -5.65 -1.66
CA ASP A 28 0.06 -6.49 -2.71
C ASP A 28 -0.83 -7.60 -2.15
N PHE A 29 -0.91 -7.69 -0.83
CA PHE A 29 -1.65 -8.71 -0.05
C PHE A 29 -1.28 -10.17 -0.36
N ASP A 30 -0.32 -10.41 -1.25
CA ASP A 30 0.26 -11.72 -1.55
C ASP A 30 1.39 -12.05 -0.59
N LEU A 31 2.19 -11.03 -0.22
CA LEU A 31 3.41 -11.16 0.57
C LEU A 31 3.43 -10.17 1.74
N ASP A 32 3.91 -10.66 2.89
CA ASP A 32 4.27 -9.79 4.02
C ASP A 32 5.61 -9.08 3.78
N THR A 33 6.00 -8.20 4.71
CA THR A 33 7.29 -7.48 4.65
C THR A 33 8.56 -8.35 4.63
N ASN A 34 8.46 -9.60 5.05
CA ASN A 34 9.55 -10.57 5.10
C ASN A 34 9.54 -11.50 3.86
N GLY A 35 8.56 -11.31 2.96
CA GLY A 35 8.32 -12.17 1.81
C GLY A 35 7.62 -13.48 2.18
N ASN A 36 7.01 -13.62 3.35
CA ASN A 36 6.16 -14.78 3.62
C ASN A 36 4.85 -14.65 2.83
N PRO A 37 4.30 -15.74 2.27
CA PRO A 37 2.99 -15.71 1.64
C PRO A 37 1.90 -15.36 2.67
N ILE A 38 1.00 -14.47 2.28
CA ILE A 38 -0.25 -14.20 2.98
C ILE A 38 -1.29 -15.22 2.48
N THR A 39 -1.98 -15.87 3.42
CA THR A 39 -2.96 -16.91 3.07
C THR A 39 -4.34 -16.31 2.80
N ALA A 40 -5.10 -16.92 1.89
CA ALA A 40 -6.51 -16.59 1.70
C ALA A 40 -7.27 -16.70 3.03
N GLY A 41 -8.07 -15.69 3.35
CA GLY A 41 -8.79 -15.55 4.60
C GLY A 41 -7.98 -15.00 5.75
N GLN A 42 -6.68 -14.72 5.60
CA GLN A 42 -5.89 -14.07 6.65
C GLN A 42 -6.41 -12.65 6.90
N ILE A 43 -6.56 -12.28 8.17
CA ILE A 43 -6.80 -10.88 8.57
C ILE A 43 -5.51 -10.11 8.37
N ILE A 44 -5.60 -8.95 7.72
CA ILE A 44 -4.43 -8.13 7.38
C ILE A 44 -4.30 -6.98 8.36
N ASP A 45 -3.49 -7.10 9.40
CA ASP A 45 -3.30 -6.07 10.41
C ASP A 45 -1.84 -5.62 10.54
N ASP A 46 -0.93 -6.56 10.77
CA ASP A 46 0.48 -6.31 11.11
C ASP A 46 1.50 -6.91 10.12
N GLU A 47 1.06 -7.54 9.03
CA GLU A 47 1.93 -8.14 7.99
C GLU A 47 2.93 -7.13 7.40
N TYR A 48 2.51 -5.86 7.41
CA TYR A 48 3.25 -4.73 6.86
C TYR A 48 3.93 -3.84 7.91
N ALA A 49 3.94 -4.25 9.18
CA ALA A 49 4.44 -3.46 10.29
C ALA A 49 5.94 -3.12 10.19
N ASN A 50 6.77 -3.98 9.58
CA ASN A 50 8.19 -3.68 9.37
C ASN A 50 8.43 -2.54 8.36
N TRP A 51 7.44 -2.23 7.52
CA TRP A 51 7.45 -1.03 6.66
C TRP A 51 6.72 0.14 7.31
N GLY A 52 6.32 0.00 8.58
CA GLY A 52 5.63 1.05 9.31
C GLY A 52 4.16 1.19 8.93
N VAL A 53 3.53 0.16 8.37
CA VAL A 53 2.11 0.16 8.01
C VAL A 53 1.34 -0.75 8.96
N SER A 54 0.27 -0.24 9.55
CA SER A 54 -0.75 -1.05 10.23
C SER A 54 -2.09 -0.85 9.54
N ILE A 55 -2.83 -1.93 9.32
CA ILE A 55 -4.11 -1.90 8.62
C ILE A 55 -5.21 -2.33 9.61
N SER A 56 -6.37 -1.72 9.51
CA SER A 56 -7.56 -2.14 10.25
C SER A 56 -8.79 -1.97 9.37
N GLY A 57 -9.76 -2.86 9.53
CA GLY A 57 -11.04 -2.83 8.86
C GLY A 57 -12.17 -2.65 9.86
N CYS A 58 -13.20 -1.94 9.43
CA CYS A 58 -14.41 -1.72 10.20
C CYS A 58 -15.61 -2.14 9.37
N ASN A 59 -16.32 -3.17 9.79
CA ASN A 59 -17.56 -3.62 9.16
C ASN A 59 -18.76 -3.07 9.94
N ILE A 60 -19.53 -2.20 9.31
CA ILE A 60 -20.69 -1.53 9.93
C ILE A 60 -22.01 -2.25 9.66
N ASN A 61 -21.96 -3.43 9.04
CA ASN A 61 -23.05 -4.38 8.87
C ASN A 61 -24.38 -3.73 8.45
N GLY A 62 -24.33 -2.86 7.46
CA GLY A 62 -25.53 -2.22 6.92
C GLY A 62 -26.10 -1.07 7.75
N SER A 63 -25.45 -0.63 8.83
CA SER A 63 -25.94 0.46 9.67
C SER A 63 -24.81 1.26 10.30
N VAL A 64 -24.81 2.59 10.11
CA VAL A 64 -23.86 3.46 10.81
C VAL A 64 -24.19 3.47 12.31
N HIS A 65 -23.33 2.85 13.12
CA HIS A 65 -23.49 2.80 14.57
C HIS A 65 -23.11 4.13 15.23
N ALA A 66 -23.63 4.33 16.45
CA ALA A 66 -23.26 5.49 17.25
C ALA A 66 -21.75 5.45 17.56
N ASN A 67 -21.06 6.58 17.32
CA ASN A 67 -19.61 6.76 17.45
C ASN A 67 -18.75 6.20 16.31
N THR A 68 -19.33 5.60 15.27
CA THR A 68 -18.61 5.36 14.02
C THR A 68 -18.34 6.70 13.32
N ASP A 69 -17.08 6.95 12.96
CA ASP A 69 -16.67 8.10 12.15
C ASP A 69 -15.82 7.61 10.98
N GLN A 70 -16.46 7.43 9.85
CA GLN A 70 -15.82 6.88 8.66
C GLN A 70 -14.93 7.88 7.94
N ARG A 71 -15.04 9.18 8.24
CA ARG A 71 -14.10 10.15 7.70
C ARG A 71 -12.78 10.04 8.45
N ASN A 72 -12.86 9.95 9.77
CA ASN A 72 -11.70 9.85 10.65
C ASN A 72 -11.24 8.41 10.89
N GLY A 73 -11.86 7.41 10.27
CA GLY A 73 -11.53 6.00 10.43
C GLY A 73 -11.65 5.54 11.89
N ILE A 74 -12.77 5.87 12.54
CA ILE A 74 -13.11 5.46 13.90
C ILE A 74 -14.23 4.43 13.82
N CYS A 75 -13.94 3.24 14.27
CA CYS A 75 -14.88 2.12 14.38
C CYS A 75 -15.66 2.25 15.70
N ALA A 76 -16.92 1.84 15.75
CA ALA A 76 -17.67 1.86 17.01
C ALA A 76 -17.21 0.68 17.88
N ASN A 77 -16.96 0.90 19.16
CA ASN A 77 -16.39 -0.13 20.04
C ASN A 77 -17.45 -1.04 20.68
N ASN A 78 -18.58 -1.28 20.02
CA ASN A 78 -19.67 -2.10 20.55
C ASN A 78 -19.94 -3.30 19.66
N SER A 79 -20.51 -4.34 20.27
CA SER A 79 -20.87 -5.67 19.74
C SER A 79 -21.47 -5.78 18.34
N ASP A 80 -21.84 -4.67 17.74
CA ASP A 80 -22.50 -4.60 16.43
C ASP A 80 -21.49 -4.28 15.31
N ASP A 81 -20.32 -3.74 15.67
CA ASP A 81 -19.20 -3.46 14.79
C ASP A 81 -18.11 -4.51 15.01
N LYS A 82 -17.66 -5.11 13.92
CA LYS A 82 -16.65 -6.15 13.95
C LYS A 82 -15.37 -5.53 13.41
N ALA A 83 -14.52 -5.07 14.32
CA ALA A 83 -13.12 -4.83 14.00
C ALA A 83 -12.47 -6.11 13.46
N ASP A 84 -11.35 -5.97 12.77
CA ASP A 84 -10.55 -7.09 12.24
C ASP A 84 -11.24 -7.84 11.10
N ARG A 85 -11.79 -7.07 10.15
CA ARG A 85 -12.52 -7.57 8.97
C ARG A 85 -11.83 -7.31 7.65
N GLN A 86 -10.65 -6.72 7.70
CA GLN A 86 -9.80 -6.53 6.56
C GLN A 86 -9.11 -7.85 6.22
N THR A 87 -9.57 -8.51 5.17
CA THR A 87 -9.23 -9.91 4.91
C THR A 87 -8.62 -10.05 3.53
N ALA A 88 -7.56 -10.86 3.41
CA ALA A 88 -7.05 -11.26 2.11
C ALA A 88 -8.01 -12.24 1.43
N PHE A 89 -8.51 -11.86 0.26
CA PHE A 89 -9.31 -12.71 -0.63
C PHE A 89 -8.45 -13.15 -1.82
N ASN A 90 -8.32 -14.46 -2.05
CA ASN A 90 -7.56 -14.96 -3.19
C ASN A 90 -8.43 -14.96 -4.45
N THR A 91 -8.15 -14.01 -5.34
CA THR A 91 -8.92 -13.84 -6.58
C THR A 91 -8.74 -14.96 -7.60
N GLN A 92 -7.81 -15.89 -7.40
CA GLN A 92 -7.67 -17.08 -8.26
C GLN A 92 -8.47 -18.29 -7.75
N ASP A 93 -9.04 -18.22 -6.54
CA ASP A 93 -9.92 -19.28 -6.05
C ASP A 93 -11.23 -19.28 -6.84
N SER A 94 -11.88 -20.44 -6.85
CA SER A 94 -13.06 -20.67 -7.67
C SER A 94 -14.19 -21.27 -6.87
N GLY A 95 -15.41 -20.74 -7.01
CA GLY A 95 -16.56 -21.18 -6.21
C GLY A 95 -16.47 -20.75 -4.75
N THR A 96 -15.87 -19.59 -4.52
CA THR A 96 -15.93 -18.82 -3.28
C THR A 96 -17.34 -18.28 -3.06
N ALA A 97 -17.60 -17.62 -1.93
CA ALA A 97 -18.86 -16.92 -1.73
C ALA A 97 -19.04 -15.70 -2.66
N ASP A 98 -17.96 -15.25 -3.27
CA ASP A 98 -17.81 -13.93 -3.88
C ASP A 98 -17.28 -14.11 -5.32
N GLU A 99 -18.18 -14.55 -6.20
CA GLU A 99 -17.81 -15.04 -7.53
C GLU A 99 -17.34 -13.93 -8.48
N ASP A 100 -17.68 -12.67 -8.22
CA ASP A 100 -17.30 -11.51 -9.03
C ASP A 100 -15.89 -10.99 -8.72
N LEU A 101 -15.36 -11.29 -7.54
CA LEU A 101 -13.95 -11.15 -7.23
C LEU A 101 -13.05 -12.25 -7.85
N GLU A 102 -13.61 -13.27 -8.49
CA GLU A 102 -12.82 -14.36 -9.07
C GLU A 102 -12.31 -14.05 -10.48
N PHE A 103 -11.04 -14.38 -10.74
CA PHE A 103 -10.44 -14.41 -12.07
C PHE A 103 -10.25 -15.84 -12.56
N VAL A 104 -10.64 -16.07 -13.82
CA VAL A 104 -10.36 -17.30 -14.54
C VAL A 104 -9.28 -17.04 -15.58
N LYS A 105 -8.32 -17.97 -15.69
CA LYS A 105 -7.31 -17.90 -16.73
C LYS A 105 -7.92 -18.19 -18.10
N SER A 106 -7.75 -17.28 -19.06
CA SER A 106 -8.21 -17.39 -20.45
C SER A 106 -7.05 -17.15 -21.40
N GLY A 107 -6.46 -18.24 -21.91
CA GLY A 107 -5.22 -18.16 -22.69
C GLY A 107 -4.04 -17.72 -21.83
N ASP A 108 -3.36 -16.65 -22.25
CA ASP A 108 -2.24 -16.04 -21.51
C ASP A 108 -2.71 -14.94 -20.53
N ASP A 109 -4.01 -14.64 -20.52
CA ASP A 109 -4.61 -13.56 -19.75
C ASP A 109 -5.47 -14.08 -18.59
N TYR A 110 -5.82 -13.19 -17.66
CA TYR A 110 -6.81 -13.43 -16.60
C TYR A 110 -8.03 -12.54 -16.81
N VAL A 111 -9.21 -13.15 -16.79
CA VAL A 111 -10.49 -12.48 -16.99
C VAL A 111 -11.38 -12.67 -15.76
N SER A 112 -12.10 -11.62 -15.34
CA SER A 112 -13.11 -11.78 -14.27
C SER A 112 -14.14 -12.84 -14.69
N ARG A 113 -14.54 -13.67 -13.73
CA ARG A 113 -15.47 -14.79 -13.91
C ARG A 113 -16.89 -14.32 -14.23
N GLN A 114 -17.36 -13.29 -13.54
CA GLN A 114 -18.74 -12.82 -13.62
C GLN A 114 -19.01 -11.82 -14.74
N GLY A 115 -18.02 -11.05 -15.18
CA GLY A 115 -18.34 -9.95 -16.07
C GLY A 115 -19.00 -10.49 -17.36
N THR A 116 -20.12 -9.89 -17.77
CA THR A 116 -20.87 -10.29 -18.98
C THR A 116 -20.37 -9.59 -20.24
N ASP A 117 -19.47 -8.62 -20.10
CA ASP A 117 -18.96 -7.81 -21.22
C ASP A 117 -17.57 -8.27 -21.68
N ASN A 118 -17.48 -8.98 -22.79
CA ASN A 118 -16.21 -9.46 -23.37
C ASN A 118 -15.29 -8.34 -23.88
N SER A 119 -15.62 -7.06 -23.68
CA SER A 119 -14.93 -5.94 -24.32
C SER A 119 -13.69 -5.38 -23.61
N LYS A 120 -13.36 -5.76 -22.37
CA LYS A 120 -12.04 -5.56 -21.69
C LYS A 120 -12.08 -6.06 -20.24
N LYS A 121 -11.72 -7.32 -20.00
CA LYS A 121 -11.64 -7.93 -18.66
C LYS A 121 -10.24 -8.47 -18.42
N TYR A 122 -9.31 -7.60 -18.10
CA TYR A 122 -7.92 -8.03 -17.94
C TYR A 122 -7.40 -7.51 -16.61
N TYR A 123 -6.87 -8.43 -15.80
CA TYR A 123 -6.01 -8.06 -14.70
C TYR A 123 -4.86 -7.21 -15.24
N ASP A 124 -4.77 -5.95 -14.80
CA ASP A 124 -3.67 -5.08 -15.20
C ASP A 124 -2.44 -5.44 -14.38
N THR A 125 -1.54 -6.21 -15.01
CA THR A 125 -0.30 -6.65 -14.38
C THR A 125 0.49 -5.46 -13.85
N LEU A 126 1.15 -5.64 -12.70
CA LEU A 126 2.05 -4.65 -12.11
C LEU A 126 3.40 -4.54 -12.84
N SER A 127 3.37 -4.69 -14.16
CA SER A 127 4.54 -4.70 -15.04
C SER A 127 5.41 -3.45 -14.91
N GLU A 128 4.81 -2.29 -14.62
CA GLU A 128 5.52 -1.05 -14.33
C GLU A 128 6.32 -1.08 -13.02
N ARG A 129 6.02 -2.02 -12.11
CA ARG A 129 6.72 -2.25 -10.84
C ARG A 129 7.54 -3.54 -10.86
N LYS A 130 7.82 -4.09 -12.04
CA LYS A 130 8.60 -5.31 -12.20
C LYS A 130 9.93 -5.31 -11.43
N GLU A 131 10.64 -4.17 -11.40
CA GLU A 131 11.90 -4.04 -10.65
C GLU A 131 11.72 -4.32 -9.14
N TYR A 132 10.63 -3.84 -8.53
CA TYR A 132 10.30 -4.12 -7.13
C TYR A 132 10.14 -5.64 -6.88
N TYR A 133 9.44 -6.33 -7.77
CA TYR A 133 9.24 -7.78 -7.68
C TYR A 133 10.53 -8.58 -8.00
N GLU A 134 11.37 -8.07 -8.90
CA GLU A 134 12.66 -8.69 -9.22
C GLU A 134 13.69 -8.55 -8.07
N ASP A 135 13.63 -7.47 -7.30
CA ASP A 135 14.45 -7.29 -6.10
C ASP A 135 14.06 -8.28 -4.99
N LEU A 136 12.76 -8.53 -4.79
CA LEU A 136 12.29 -9.60 -3.89
C LEU A 136 12.78 -10.98 -4.35
N TYR A 137 12.79 -11.24 -5.66
CA TYR A 137 13.34 -12.46 -6.25
C TYR A 137 14.85 -12.65 -6.00
N ALA A 138 15.64 -11.58 -6.11
CA ALA A 138 17.08 -11.62 -5.88
C ALA A 138 17.45 -12.01 -4.43
N ALA A 139 16.51 -11.91 -3.48
CA ALA A 139 16.64 -12.39 -2.11
C ALA A 139 16.44 -13.92 -1.93
N GLY A 140 16.22 -14.67 -3.02
CA GLY A 140 16.09 -16.13 -2.99
C GLY A 140 14.65 -16.65 -3.09
N ASP A 141 13.71 -15.78 -3.45
CA ASP A 141 12.30 -16.10 -3.66
C ASP A 141 12.08 -16.77 -5.03
N SER A 142 11.28 -17.83 -5.12
CA SER A 142 10.99 -18.56 -6.37
C SER A 142 9.81 -17.97 -7.18
N ARG A 143 9.13 -16.94 -6.68
CA ARG A 143 7.86 -16.38 -7.21
C ARG A 143 8.05 -15.36 -8.34
N ARG A 144 8.81 -15.73 -9.37
CA ARG A 144 9.28 -14.86 -10.49
C ARG A 144 8.19 -14.10 -11.29
N ASP A 145 6.91 -14.41 -11.07
CA ASP A 145 5.78 -13.96 -11.89
C ASP A 145 4.55 -13.51 -11.08
N THR A 146 4.65 -13.20 -9.77
CA THR A 146 3.50 -12.71 -8.98
C THR A 146 2.85 -11.48 -9.60
N TRP A 147 3.66 -10.51 -10.05
CA TRP A 147 3.19 -9.32 -10.77
C TRP A 147 2.42 -9.59 -12.08
N LYS A 148 2.47 -10.82 -12.62
CA LYS A 148 1.80 -11.22 -13.87
C LYS A 148 0.45 -11.90 -13.66
N LYS A 149 0.02 -12.13 -12.42
CA LYS A 149 -1.22 -12.86 -12.14
C LYS A 149 -2.02 -12.16 -11.04
N PRO A 150 -3.36 -12.30 -11.06
CA PRO A 150 -4.20 -11.93 -9.92
C PRO A 150 -3.69 -12.61 -8.66
N GLY A 151 -3.65 -11.87 -7.56
CA GLY A 151 -3.19 -12.34 -6.26
C GLY A 151 -4.32 -12.30 -5.25
N ASN A 152 -3.94 -12.19 -3.99
CA ASN A 152 -4.85 -11.75 -2.96
C ASN A 152 -5.23 -10.28 -3.18
N VAL A 153 -6.45 -9.93 -2.80
CA VAL A 153 -6.93 -8.55 -2.67
C VAL A 153 -7.45 -8.35 -1.25
N LEU A 154 -7.47 -7.12 -0.76
CA LEU A 154 -8.01 -6.78 0.54
C LEU A 154 -9.51 -6.46 0.43
N ILE A 155 -10.33 -7.21 1.14
CA ILE A 155 -11.79 -7.00 1.22
C ILE A 155 -12.22 -6.68 2.64
N ILE A 156 -13.39 -6.04 2.77
CA ILE A 156 -14.10 -5.99 4.05
C ILE A 156 -14.95 -7.26 4.10
N HIS A 157 -14.53 -8.21 4.93
CA HIS A 157 -15.29 -9.44 5.06
C HIS A 157 -16.59 -9.20 5.83
N GLU A 158 -17.71 -9.66 5.26
CA GLU A 158 -19.05 -9.35 5.78
C GLU A 158 -19.76 -10.54 6.44
N ASN A 159 -19.27 -11.76 6.26
CA ASN A 159 -19.81 -12.94 6.93
C ASN A 159 -19.26 -13.08 8.36
N GLU A 160 -19.98 -13.67 9.32
CA GLU A 160 -19.56 -13.71 10.73
C GLU A 160 -18.40 -14.67 11.05
N THR A 161 -17.77 -15.29 10.06
CA THR A 161 -16.93 -16.49 10.21
C THR A 161 -15.44 -16.22 10.39
N CYS A 162 -15.07 -15.30 11.30
CA CYS A 162 -13.67 -15.07 11.68
C CYS A 162 -13.37 -15.53 13.10
N ASP A 163 -12.12 -15.95 13.33
CA ASP A 163 -11.59 -16.33 14.64
C ASP A 163 -10.66 -15.27 15.27
N GLY A 164 -10.54 -14.11 14.64
CA GLY A 164 -9.67 -13.01 15.06
C GLY A 164 -8.24 -13.09 14.48
N THR A 165 -7.92 -14.14 13.72
CA THR A 165 -6.68 -14.22 12.92
C THR A 165 -6.96 -14.55 11.45
N SER A 166 -8.06 -15.26 11.20
CA SER A 166 -8.49 -15.64 9.87
C SER A 166 -10.01 -15.67 9.78
N CYS A 167 -10.51 -15.60 8.56
CA CYS A 167 -11.90 -15.72 8.20
C CYS A 167 -12.06 -16.88 7.21
N SER A 168 -12.96 -17.81 7.50
CA SER A 168 -13.29 -18.87 6.55
C SER A 168 -14.27 -18.33 5.52
N ASN A 169 -14.05 -18.65 4.24
CA ASN A 169 -14.89 -18.23 3.12
C ASN A 169 -15.11 -16.70 3.09
N PRO A 170 -14.04 -15.91 2.85
CA PRO A 170 -14.12 -14.46 2.72
C PRO A 170 -15.10 -14.06 1.62
N ASP A 171 -15.77 -12.93 1.82
CA ASP A 171 -16.96 -12.50 1.09
C ASP A 171 -17.22 -11.03 1.40
N ASP A 172 -17.33 -10.21 0.36
CA ASP A 172 -17.61 -8.78 0.41
C ASP A 172 -19.05 -8.41 0.00
N GLU A 173 -19.86 -9.40 -0.41
CA GLU A 173 -21.23 -9.23 -0.91
C GLU A 173 -22.32 -9.27 0.18
N GLY A 174 -22.02 -8.66 1.34
CA GLY A 174 -22.87 -8.72 2.53
C GLY A 174 -23.80 -7.52 2.73
N SER A 175 -23.75 -6.97 3.95
CA SER A 175 -24.67 -5.94 4.41
C SER A 175 -24.21 -4.54 4.00
N ARG A 176 -25.07 -3.80 3.30
CA ARG A 176 -24.72 -2.48 2.78
C ARG A 176 -25.33 -1.33 3.59
N PRO A 177 -24.56 -0.33 4.05
CA PRO A 177 -23.14 -0.11 3.77
C PRO A 177 -22.19 -1.10 4.47
N ALA A 178 -21.16 -1.53 3.75
CA ALA A 178 -20.16 -2.50 4.23
C ALA A 178 -19.23 -1.89 5.29
N GLY A 179 -18.44 -0.88 4.93
CA GLY A 179 -17.63 -0.15 5.90
C GLY A 179 -16.43 0.59 5.34
N PHE A 180 -15.31 0.52 6.06
CA PHE A 180 -14.07 1.20 5.66
C PHE A 180 -12.80 0.50 6.14
N PHE A 181 -11.71 0.74 5.43
CA PHE A 181 -10.36 0.41 5.87
C PHE A 181 -9.63 1.63 6.40
N VAL A 182 -8.66 1.38 7.27
CA VAL A 182 -7.75 2.37 7.80
C VAL A 182 -6.31 1.86 7.69
N PHE A 183 -5.50 2.59 6.94
CA PHE A 183 -4.05 2.42 6.86
C PHE A 183 -3.41 3.51 7.70
N ASN A 184 -2.67 3.14 8.74
CA ASN A 184 -1.86 4.08 9.51
C ASN A 184 -0.38 3.88 9.17
N PHE A 185 0.32 4.99 8.97
CA PHE A 185 1.76 4.99 8.69
C PHE A 185 2.52 5.53 9.90
N THR A 186 3.52 4.78 10.39
CA THR A 186 4.35 5.21 11.53
C THR A 186 5.24 6.40 11.20
N ALA A 187 5.54 6.59 9.91
CA ALA A 187 6.22 7.75 9.35
C ALA A 187 5.45 8.25 8.13
N PRO A 188 5.51 9.54 7.78
CA PRO A 188 4.82 10.06 6.60
C PRO A 188 5.30 9.41 5.30
N VAL A 189 4.37 9.11 4.41
CA VAL A 189 4.64 8.49 3.10
C VAL A 189 4.11 9.33 1.94
N ASP A 190 4.70 9.13 0.76
CA ASP A 190 4.14 9.60 -0.49
C ASP A 190 3.33 8.47 -1.12
N ILE A 191 2.04 8.68 -1.34
CA ILE A 191 1.18 7.70 -2.01
C ILE A 191 1.29 7.92 -3.53
N LEU A 192 1.56 6.85 -4.27
CA LEU A 192 1.80 6.90 -5.72
C LEU A 192 0.61 6.35 -6.50
N SER A 193 0.04 5.24 -6.06
CA SER A 193 -1.16 4.67 -6.66
C SER A 193 -1.92 3.77 -5.71
N LEU A 194 -3.22 3.62 -5.96
CA LEU A 194 -4.11 2.68 -5.29
C LEU A 194 -4.95 1.96 -6.35
N ASP A 195 -5.02 0.65 -6.25
CA ASP A 195 -5.70 -0.19 -7.22
C ASP A 195 -6.99 -0.75 -6.62
N PHE A 196 -8.08 -0.57 -7.35
CA PHE A 196 -9.41 -0.99 -6.98
C PHE A 196 -9.88 -2.11 -7.90
N PHE A 197 -10.68 -3.00 -7.33
CA PHE A 197 -11.29 -4.09 -8.05
C PHE A 197 -12.74 -4.25 -7.59
N ASP A 198 -13.64 -4.41 -8.57
CA ASP A 198 -15.04 -4.73 -8.35
C ASP A 198 -15.82 -3.74 -7.46
N VAL A 199 -15.51 -2.43 -7.59
CA VAL A 199 -16.09 -1.44 -6.69
C VAL A 199 -17.44 -0.91 -7.19
N GLU A 200 -18.46 -1.08 -6.35
CA GLU A 200 -19.80 -0.54 -6.56
C GLU A 200 -20.02 0.80 -5.83
N VAL A 201 -20.29 1.87 -6.60
CA VAL A 201 -20.51 3.23 -6.05
C VAL A 201 -21.96 3.54 -5.69
N THR A 202 -22.92 2.75 -6.17
CA THR A 202 -24.35 3.09 -6.06
C THR A 202 -25.13 2.07 -5.24
N GLU A 203 -24.67 1.81 -4.02
CA GLU A 203 -25.38 0.92 -3.09
C GLU A 203 -25.64 1.57 -1.73
N SER A 204 -25.39 2.88 -1.65
CA SER A 204 -25.80 3.72 -0.55
C SER A 204 -27.33 3.71 -0.46
N GLN A 205 -27.88 3.04 0.56
CA GLN A 205 -29.20 3.39 1.08
C GLN A 205 -29.22 4.90 1.41
N LEU A 206 -30.40 5.53 1.43
CA LEU A 206 -30.53 6.93 1.85
C LEU A 206 -29.87 7.14 3.22
N GLY A 207 -28.78 7.90 3.27
CA GLY A 207 -28.00 8.16 4.49
C GLY A 207 -26.78 7.26 4.69
N ALA A 208 -26.46 6.38 3.73
CA ALA A 208 -25.20 5.66 3.74
C ALA A 208 -24.02 6.63 3.47
N PRO A 209 -22.84 6.31 4.00
CA PRO A 209 -21.64 7.11 3.83
C PRO A 209 -21.21 7.19 2.36
N ALA A 210 -20.49 8.26 2.00
CA ALA A 210 -19.96 8.42 0.65
C ALA A 210 -18.76 7.48 0.41
N THR A 211 -18.72 6.85 -0.76
CA THR A 211 -17.58 6.08 -1.29
C THR A 211 -16.41 7.04 -1.56
N LYS A 212 -15.46 7.12 -0.63
CA LYS A 212 -14.46 8.21 -0.57
C LYS A 212 -13.13 7.72 -0.01
N LEU A 213 -12.07 8.41 -0.42
CA LEU A 213 -10.74 8.30 0.14
C LEU A 213 -10.45 9.55 0.98
N PHE A 214 -9.89 9.36 2.17
CA PHE A 214 -9.45 10.44 3.04
C PHE A 214 -7.96 10.27 3.37
N PHE A 215 -7.13 11.15 2.80
CA PHE A 215 -5.70 11.20 3.06
C PHE A 215 -5.39 12.27 4.10
N PHE A 216 -4.95 11.85 5.28
CA PHE A 216 -4.53 12.74 6.36
C PHE A 216 -3.05 13.08 6.19
N LEU A 217 -2.76 14.37 6.10
CA LEU A 217 -1.42 14.86 5.81
C LEU A 217 -0.72 15.39 7.06
N THR A 218 0.62 15.42 7.03
CA THR A 218 1.48 15.96 8.10
C THR A 218 1.17 17.40 8.52
N ASN A 219 0.54 18.20 7.65
CA ASN A 219 0.12 19.57 7.94
C ASN A 219 -1.28 19.65 8.59
N ASN A 220 -1.84 18.52 9.04
CA ASN A 220 -3.18 18.37 9.62
C ASN A 220 -4.33 18.68 8.66
N THR A 221 -4.08 18.71 7.35
CA THR A 221 -5.15 18.79 6.35
C THR A 221 -5.57 17.39 5.91
N VAL A 222 -6.81 17.29 5.41
CA VAL A 222 -7.35 16.07 4.82
C VAL A 222 -7.60 16.35 3.35
N ARG A 223 -7.02 15.53 2.47
CA ARG A 223 -7.35 15.51 1.06
C ARG A 223 -8.38 14.42 0.80
N GLU A 224 -9.46 14.78 0.13
CA GLU A 224 -10.57 13.88 -0.18
C GLU A 224 -10.55 13.56 -1.67
N GLU A 225 -10.70 12.29 -2.02
CA GLU A 225 -10.82 11.83 -3.41
C GLU A 225 -12.00 10.85 -3.52
N ASP A 226 -12.51 10.66 -4.73
CA ASP A 226 -13.51 9.63 -5.00
C ASP A 226 -12.86 8.26 -5.09
N VAL A 227 -13.53 7.25 -4.53
CA VAL A 227 -13.24 5.86 -4.90
C VAL A 227 -13.92 5.61 -6.25
N PRO A 228 -13.24 5.02 -7.24
CA PRO A 228 -13.81 4.85 -8.57
C PRO A 228 -14.94 3.80 -8.54
N GLY A 229 -16.06 4.13 -9.18
CA GLY A 229 -17.17 3.20 -9.39
C GLY A 229 -17.00 2.48 -10.70
N ILE A 230 -16.46 1.28 -10.63
CA ILE A 230 -15.95 0.57 -11.80
C ILE A 230 -16.88 -0.56 -12.25
N GLY A 231 -17.77 -1.01 -11.37
CA GLY A 231 -18.76 -2.03 -11.68
C GLY A 231 -18.22 -3.45 -11.52
N ASN A 232 -19.15 -4.41 -11.64
CA ASN A 232 -18.92 -5.84 -11.48
C ASN A 232 -17.69 -6.40 -12.25
N GLY A 233 -16.68 -6.84 -11.52
CA GLY A 233 -15.49 -7.51 -12.05
C GLY A 233 -14.52 -6.61 -12.82
N HIS A 234 -14.59 -5.29 -12.61
CA HIS A 234 -13.69 -4.32 -13.26
C HIS A 234 -12.53 -3.92 -12.37
N TYR A 235 -11.41 -3.54 -12.99
CA TYR A 235 -10.20 -3.10 -12.30
C TYR A 235 -9.84 -1.67 -12.70
N GLN A 236 -9.39 -0.86 -11.73
CA GLN A 236 -8.90 0.49 -11.99
C GLN A 236 -7.79 0.90 -11.02
N ARG A 237 -6.71 1.44 -11.60
CA ARG A 237 -5.64 2.12 -10.86
C ARG A 237 -5.91 3.62 -10.79
N GLU A 238 -5.90 4.16 -9.57
CA GLU A 238 -5.81 5.60 -9.33
C GLU A 238 -4.34 6.00 -9.10
N ASN A 239 -3.87 7.01 -9.84
CA ASN A 239 -2.50 7.51 -9.75
C ASN A 239 -2.46 8.89 -9.10
N TYR A 240 -1.49 9.09 -8.20
CA TYR A 240 -1.32 10.33 -7.47
C TYR A 240 0.07 10.94 -7.70
N SER A 241 0.13 12.07 -8.41
CA SER A 241 1.41 12.75 -8.69
C SER A 241 1.88 13.70 -7.57
N ASN A 242 0.99 14.13 -6.70
CA ASN A 242 1.26 15.18 -5.69
C ASN A 242 0.61 14.86 -4.34
N LEU A 243 0.78 13.62 -3.87
CA LEU A 243 0.20 13.16 -2.61
C LEU A 243 1.31 12.79 -1.63
N PHE A 244 1.80 13.81 -0.93
CA PHE A 244 2.99 13.75 -0.09
C PHE A 244 2.66 13.84 1.39
N GLY A 245 3.47 13.19 2.23
CA GLY A 245 3.38 13.31 3.67
C GLY A 245 2.06 12.81 4.25
N VAL A 246 1.52 11.72 3.71
CA VAL A 246 0.34 11.02 4.21
C VAL A 246 0.73 10.26 5.48
N THR A 247 -0.01 10.46 6.56
CA THR A 247 0.17 9.75 7.84
C THR A 247 -0.93 8.73 8.10
N LYS A 248 -2.10 8.92 7.47
CA LYS A 248 -3.23 8.00 7.54
C LYS A 248 -4.03 8.05 6.25
N LEU A 249 -4.49 6.90 5.78
CA LEU A 249 -5.45 6.76 4.69
C LEU A 249 -6.68 6.03 5.22
N VAL A 250 -7.86 6.59 4.99
CA VAL A 250 -9.14 5.92 5.20
C VAL A 250 -9.80 5.68 3.85
N VAL A 251 -10.23 4.44 3.61
CA VAL A 251 -10.88 4.03 2.36
C VAL A 251 -12.29 3.57 2.68
N ASN A 252 -13.29 4.39 2.34
CA ASN A 252 -14.69 4.07 2.54
C ASN A 252 -15.25 3.37 1.30
N MET A 253 -15.67 2.13 1.48
CA MET A 253 -16.31 1.32 0.45
C MET A 253 -17.61 0.77 1.04
N PRO A 254 -18.72 1.51 0.86
CA PRO A 254 -20.02 1.07 1.36
C PRO A 254 -20.68 -0.04 0.53
N GLY A 255 -20.28 -0.24 -0.73
CA GLY A 255 -20.70 -1.40 -1.53
C GLY A 255 -19.65 -2.51 -1.47
N SER A 256 -19.83 -3.54 -2.31
CA SER A 256 -18.79 -4.53 -2.59
C SER A 256 -17.60 -3.91 -3.31
N GLY A 257 -16.48 -4.59 -3.20
CA GLY A 257 -15.22 -4.27 -3.84
C GLY A 257 -14.00 -4.53 -2.97
N ALA A 258 -12.87 -4.53 -3.64
CA ALA A 258 -11.57 -4.85 -3.06
C ALA A 258 -10.50 -3.82 -3.39
N ILE A 259 -9.49 -3.75 -2.52
CA ILE A 259 -8.22 -3.07 -2.79
C ILE A 259 -7.21 -4.12 -3.24
N ASN A 260 -6.64 -3.98 -4.42
CA ASN A 260 -5.63 -4.90 -4.91
C ASN A 260 -4.22 -4.48 -4.46
N ASN A 261 -3.81 -3.24 -4.74
CA ASN A 261 -2.48 -2.77 -4.35
C ASN A 261 -2.47 -1.33 -3.88
N LEU A 262 -1.63 -1.06 -2.88
CA LEU A 262 -1.26 0.30 -2.50
C LEU A 262 0.25 0.49 -2.69
N VAL A 263 0.62 1.42 -3.58
CA VAL A 263 2.00 1.75 -3.89
C VAL A 263 2.37 3.08 -3.23
N PHE A 264 3.44 3.05 -2.43
CA PHE A 264 3.93 4.22 -1.71
C PHE A 264 5.45 4.21 -1.61
N ARG A 265 6.01 5.30 -1.08
CA ARG A 265 7.40 5.39 -0.68
C ARG A 265 7.53 6.26 0.55
N ASP A 266 8.62 6.13 1.29
CA ASP A 266 8.91 7.03 2.40
C ASP A 266 8.93 8.48 1.90
N SER A 267 8.25 9.40 2.61
CA SER A 267 8.38 10.81 2.28
C SER A 267 9.81 11.24 2.55
N THR A 268 10.50 11.73 1.51
CA THR A 268 11.80 12.33 1.72
C THR A 268 11.62 13.63 2.50
N PRO A 269 12.44 13.88 3.54
CA PRO A 269 12.47 15.20 4.14
C PRO A 269 12.75 16.22 3.04
N ASP A 270 11.96 17.29 2.97
CA ASP A 270 12.18 18.35 2.01
C ASP A 270 13.62 18.89 2.16
N ILE A 271 14.49 18.48 1.24
CA ILE A 271 15.90 18.88 1.19
C ILE A 271 16.08 20.28 0.61
N SER A 272 15.02 21.10 0.62
CA SER A 272 15.08 22.54 0.34
C SER A 272 16.06 23.30 1.24
N THR A 273 16.57 22.68 2.30
CA THR A 273 17.81 23.07 2.98
C THR A 273 18.98 22.18 2.56
N VAL A 274 19.68 22.57 1.49
CA VAL A 274 21.07 22.11 1.31
C VAL A 274 21.83 22.62 2.53
N ASN A 275 22.13 21.73 3.48
CA ASN A 275 23.10 22.02 4.53
C ASN A 275 24.45 22.27 3.83
N ALA A 276 24.75 23.53 3.55
CA ALA A 276 26.08 23.96 3.17
C ALA A 276 26.94 24.01 4.45
N PRO A 277 27.59 22.88 4.83
CA PRO A 277 28.98 23.01 5.22
C PRO A 277 29.90 21.86 4.76
N ALA A 278 29.55 21.09 3.71
CA ALA A 278 30.50 20.12 3.12
C ALA A 278 31.21 20.66 1.87
N THR A 279 30.51 21.41 1.02
CA THR A 279 31.05 21.93 -0.26
C THR A 279 32.12 23.00 -0.06
N LEU A 280 31.96 23.92 0.90
CA LEU A 280 33.00 24.88 1.29
C LEU A 280 34.21 24.17 1.93
N GLY A 281 33.98 23.13 2.73
CA GLY A 281 35.05 22.33 3.34
C GLY A 281 35.91 21.63 2.29
N ILE A 282 35.28 21.00 1.28
CA ILE A 282 35.98 20.34 0.17
C ILE A 282 36.71 21.35 -0.72
N LEU A 283 36.11 22.51 -0.99
CA LEU A 283 36.76 23.59 -1.73
C LEU A 283 38.00 24.11 -0.98
N LEU A 284 37.90 24.34 0.33
CA LEU A 284 39.00 24.80 1.17
C LEU A 284 40.12 23.75 1.27
N VAL A 285 39.78 22.47 1.43
CA VAL A 285 40.77 21.37 1.38
C VAL A 285 41.44 21.30 0.01
N GLY A 286 40.68 21.45 -1.08
CA GLY A 286 41.22 21.54 -2.45
C GLY A 286 42.19 22.70 -2.62
N LEU A 287 41.84 23.89 -2.11
CA LEU A 287 42.70 25.09 -2.17
C LEU A 287 43.97 24.93 -1.32
N VAL A 288 43.89 24.32 -0.14
CA VAL A 288 45.06 24.05 0.72
C VAL A 288 46.01 23.03 0.06
N LEU A 289 45.47 21.98 -0.57
CA LEU A 289 46.26 20.99 -1.30
C LEU A 289 46.92 21.59 -2.55
N ILE A 290 46.26 22.52 -3.24
CA ILE A 290 46.83 23.25 -4.38
C ILE A 290 47.92 24.22 -3.91
N TYR A 291 47.70 24.94 -2.81
CA TYR A 291 48.67 25.88 -2.24
C TYR A 291 49.96 25.17 -1.79
N ARG A 292 49.84 24.03 -1.09
CA ARG A 292 50.97 23.20 -0.65
C ARG A 292 51.76 22.55 -1.78
N ARG A 293 51.21 22.48 -3.00
CA ARG A 293 51.92 21.96 -4.18
C ARG A 293 52.78 23.01 -4.89
N ARG A 294 52.61 24.29 -4.55
CA ARG A 294 53.34 25.42 -5.16
C ARG A 294 54.49 25.98 -4.32
N THR A 295 54.56 25.63 -3.04
CA THR A 295 55.70 25.91 -2.14
C THR A 295 56.54 24.67 -1.97
#